data_AF-K1SUU6-F1
#
_entry.id   AF-K1SUU6-F1
#
_cell.length_a   1.000
_cell.length_b   1.000
_cell.length_c   1.000
_cell.angle_alpha   90.00
_cell.angle_beta   90.00
_cell.angle_gamma   90.00
#
_symmetry.space_group_name_H-M   'P 1'
#
loop_
_entity.id
_entity.type
_entity.pdbx_description
1 polymer ?
#
loop_
_entity_poly.entity_id
_entity_poly.type
_entity_poly.pdbx_seq_one_letter_code
_entity_poly.pdbx_strand_id
1 'polypeptide(L)' 'MVNNMGLEEYKGVFIYAQQVDNELSSIAFELIGKAKELAKDLGTDVTAVLLGSNVKGLTDELGEYGADKVIVVDNPELE' A
#
# COMPACT_ATOMS: atom_id res chain seq x y z
N MET A 1 26.83 1.77 5.36
CA MET A 1 26.54 2.72 6.45
C MET A 1 25.06 2.60 6.76
N VAL A 2 24.68 2.31 8.00
CA VAL A 2 23.26 2.29 8.39
C VAL A 2 22.92 3.72 8.75
N ASN A 3 22.01 4.35 7.98
CA ASN A 3 21.49 5.67 8.35
C ASN A 3 20.64 5.48 9.60
N ASN A 4 21.05 6.11 10.70
CA ASN A 4 20.31 6.09 11.95
C ASN A 4 19.32 7.26 11.95
N MET A 5 18.19 7.09 11.25
CA MET A 5 17.10 8.07 11.20
C MET A 5 16.36 8.11 12.54
N GLY A 6 15.97 9.32 12.98
CA GLY A 6 15.03 9.50 14.08
C GLY A 6 13.64 8.98 13.73
N LEU A 7 12.87 8.57 14.73
CA LEU A 7 11.50 8.06 14.54
C LEU A 7 10.58 9.12 13.92
N GLU A 8 10.84 10.39 14.21
CA GLU A 8 10.13 11.55 13.71
C GLU A 8 10.32 11.82 12.21
N GLU A 9 11.36 11.23 11.61
CA GLU A 9 11.68 11.38 10.20
C GLU A 9 10.87 10.44 9.30
N TYR A 10 10.26 9.39 9.86
CA TYR A 10 9.39 8.51 9.09
C TYR A 10 8.11 9.24 8.67
N LYS A 11 7.74 9.08 7.41
CA LYS A 11 6.57 9.69 6.76
C LYS A 11 5.86 8.67 5.88
N GLY A 12 4.61 8.97 5.56
CA GLY A 12 3.76 8.16 4.68
C GLY A 12 2.58 7.56 5.41
N VAL A 13 1.48 7.39 4.68
CA VAL A 13 0.30 6.65 5.14
C VAL A 13 0.30 5.31 4.40
N PHE A 14 0.33 4.22 5.15
CA PHE A 14 0.39 2.88 4.59
C PHE A 14 -0.96 2.20 4.78
N ILE A 15 -1.45 1.54 3.74
CA ILE A 15 -2.62 0.66 3.81
C ILE A 15 -2.22 -0.76 3.47
N TYR A 16 -2.90 -1.71 4.07
CA TYR A 16 -2.82 -3.10 3.68
C TYR A 16 -3.82 -3.35 2.55
N ALA A 17 -3.32 -3.62 1.35
CA ALA A 17 -4.13 -3.95 0.19
C ALA A 17 -4.51 -5.44 0.27
N GLN A 18 -5.56 -5.71 1.05
CA GLN A 18 -6.05 -7.08 1.22
C GLN A 18 -6.51 -7.65 -0.14
N GLN A 19 -6.00 -8.84 -0.45
CA GLN A 19 -6.46 -9.68 -1.55
C GLN A 19 -6.97 -11.02 -1.01
N VAL A 20 -7.92 -11.62 -1.71
CA VAL A 20 -8.36 -13.00 -1.52
C VAL A 20 -8.45 -13.63 -2.90
N ASP A 21 -7.87 -14.81 -3.08
CA ASP A 21 -7.87 -15.53 -4.37
C ASP A 21 -7.38 -14.66 -5.56
N ASN A 22 -6.37 -13.81 -5.33
CA ASN A 22 -5.87 -12.83 -6.30
C ASN A 22 -6.90 -11.79 -6.77
N GLU A 23 -7.91 -11.50 -5.96
CA GLU A 23 -8.83 -10.38 -6.16
C GLU A 23 -8.69 -9.39 -5.01
N LEU A 24 -8.55 -8.10 -5.35
CA LEU A 24 -8.52 -7.03 -4.35
C LEU A 24 -9.88 -6.89 -3.68
N SER A 25 -9.87 -6.89 -2.35
CA SER A 25 -11.08 -6.61 -1.58
C SER A 25 -11.48 -5.14 -1.71
N SER A 26 -12.78 -4.87 -1.75
CA SER A 26 -13.31 -3.49 -1.80
C SER A 26 -12.80 -2.61 -0.66
N ILE A 27 -12.45 -3.22 0.49
CA ILE A 27 -11.88 -2.50 1.64
C ILE A 27 -10.55 -1.84 1.30
N ALA A 28 -9.74 -2.41 0.40
CA ALA A 28 -8.47 -1.82 -0.01
C ALA A 28 -8.69 -0.46 -0.67
N PHE A 29 -9.74 -0.33 -1.50
CA PHE A 29 -10.09 0.92 -2.17
C PHE A 29 -10.66 1.96 -1.20
N GLU A 30 -11.52 1.55 -0.26
CA GLU A 30 -12.03 2.42 0.80
C GLU A 30 -10.89 2.98 1.66
N LEU A 31 -9.92 2.12 2.01
CA LEU A 31 -8.73 2.49 2.77
C LEU A 31 -7.84 3.45 1.98
N ILE A 32 -7.64 3.25 0.68
CA ILE A 32 -6.91 4.20 -0.17
C ILE A 32 -7.61 5.56 -0.13
N GLY A 33 -8.93 5.61 -0.32
CA GLY A 33 -9.70 6.84 -0.25
C GLY A 33 -9.49 7.59 1.07
N LYS A 34 -9.61 6.88 2.20
CA LYS A 34 -9.39 7.49 3.51
C LYS A 34 -7.94 7.88 3.77
N ALA A 35 -6.99 7.07 3.29
CA ALA A 35 -5.57 7.36 3.39
C ALA A 35 -5.19 8.61 2.61
N LYS A 36 -5.83 8.89 1.46
CA LYS A 36 -5.59 10.11 0.69
C LYS A 36 -6.03 11.37 1.43
N GLU A 37 -7.16 11.32 2.13
CA GLU A 37 -7.56 12.43 3.02
C GLU A 37 -6.51 12.69 4.09
N LEU A 38 -6.07 11.63 4.79
CA LEU A 38 -5.07 11.75 5.85
C LEU A 38 -3.70 12.21 5.32
N ALA A 39 -3.26 11.64 4.20
CA ALA A 39 -1.97 11.95 3.59
C ALA A 39 -1.91 13.39 3.09
N LYS A 40 -3.03 13.93 2.60
CA LYS A 40 -3.17 15.35 2.25
C LYS A 40 -2.95 16.25 3.47
N ASP A 41 -3.58 15.95 4.59
CA ASP A 41 -3.44 16.74 5.82
C ASP A 41 -2.02 16.67 6.40
N LEU A 42 -1.34 15.53 6.22
CA LEU A 42 0.03 15.29 6.66
C LEU A 42 1.10 15.77 5.66
N GLY A 43 0.71 16.13 4.44
CA GLY A 43 1.64 16.48 3.36
C GLY A 43 2.57 15.33 2.95
N THR A 44 2.03 14.11 2.84
CA THR A 44 2.79 12.89 2.55
C THR A 44 2.11 11.99 1.50
N ASP A 45 2.71 10.83 1.20
CA ASP A 45 2.25 9.89 0.18
C ASP A 45 1.41 8.75 0.78
N VAL A 46 0.53 8.15 -0.02
CA VAL A 46 -0.15 6.89 0.29
C VAL A 46 0.61 5.72 -0.35
N THR A 47 0.98 4.72 0.46
CA THR A 47 1.60 3.48 -0.01
C THR A 47 0.66 2.30 0.24
N ALA A 48 0.26 1.60 -0.82
CA ALA A 48 -0.44 0.34 -0.72
C ALA A 48 0.58 -0.81 -0.55
N VAL A 49 0.39 -1.66 0.45
CA VAL A 49 1.21 -2.85 0.69
C VAL A 49 0.40 -4.07 0.26
N LEU A 50 0.81 -4.69 -0.84
CA LEU A 50 0.19 -5.87 -1.44
C LEU A 50 1.04 -7.10 -1.15
N LEU A 51 0.45 -8.08 -0.47
CA LEU A 51 1.09 -9.33 -0.06
C LEU A 51 0.34 -10.50 -0.70
N GLY A 52 1.06 -11.48 -1.25
CA GLY A 52 0.47 -12.72 -1.74
C GLY A 52 1.38 -13.47 -2.71
N SER A 53 0.78 -14.34 -3.51
CA SER A 53 1.46 -15.19 -4.49
C SER A 53 0.91 -14.93 -5.89
N ASN A 54 1.76 -14.54 -6.84
CA ASN A 54 1.38 -14.11 -8.20
C ASN A 54 0.47 -12.86 -8.24
N VAL A 55 0.60 -11.98 -7.25
CA VAL A 55 -0.27 -10.80 -7.05
C VAL A 55 0.15 -9.57 -7.85
N LYS A 56 1.31 -9.59 -8.53
CA LYS A 56 1.84 -8.42 -9.25
C LYS A 56 0.86 -7.81 -10.26
N GLY A 57 -0.06 -8.60 -10.82
CA GLY A 57 -1.08 -8.11 -11.76
C GLY A 57 -2.09 -7.13 -11.15
N LEU A 58 -2.18 -7.04 -9.81
CA LEU A 58 -3.15 -6.21 -9.10
C LEU A 58 -2.63 -4.80 -8.80
N THR A 59 -1.37 -4.50 -9.12
CA THR A 59 -0.76 -3.21 -8.76
C THR A 59 -1.35 -2.02 -9.50
N ASP A 60 -1.76 -2.23 -10.75
CA ASP A 60 -2.27 -1.16 -11.61
C ASP A 60 -3.58 -0.62 -11.06
N GLU A 61 -4.47 -1.51 -10.61
CA GLU A 61 -5.74 -1.15 -9.97
C GLU A 61 -5.53 -0.31 -8.70
N LEU A 62 -4.57 -0.68 -7.84
CA LEU A 62 -4.24 0.12 -6.65
C LEU A 62 -3.76 1.54 -7.01
N GLY A 63 -2.99 1.67 -8.10
CA GLY A 63 -2.53 2.95 -8.62
C GLY A 63 -3.68 3.80 -9.18
N GLU A 64 -4.57 3.19 -9.97
CA GLU A 64 -5.75 3.85 -10.55
C GLU A 64 -6.69 4.41 -9.47
N TYR A 65 -6.82 3.71 -8.35
CA TYR A 65 -7.62 4.14 -7.20
C TYR A 65 -6.91 5.17 -6.30
N GLY A 66 -5.67 5.52 -6.60
CA GLY A 66 -4.98 6.69 -6.03
C GLY A 66 -3.84 6.38 -5.07
N ALA A 67 -3.36 5.14 -4.97
CA ALA A 67 -2.11 4.86 -4.27
C ALA A 67 -0.93 5.52 -5.02
N ASP A 68 -0.11 6.28 -4.30
CA ASP A 68 1.06 6.96 -4.89
C ASP A 68 2.22 5.97 -5.10
N LYS A 69 2.26 4.92 -4.27
CA LYS A 69 3.25 3.83 -4.32
C LYS A 69 2.57 2.50 -4.03
N VAL A 70 3.08 1.43 -4.62
CA VAL A 70 2.71 0.06 -4.28
C VAL A 70 3.96 -0.72 -3.92
N ILE A 71 3.99 -1.26 -2.69
CA ILE A 71 4.99 -2.25 -2.27
C ILE A 71 4.38 -3.62 -2.49
N VAL A 72 5.04 -4.44 -3.30
CA VAL A 72 4.62 -5.81 -3.59
C VAL A 72 5.57 -6.78 -2.89
N VAL A 73 5.00 -7.70 -2.13
CA VAL A 73 5.70 -8.89 -1.66
C VAL A 73 5.03 -10.10 -2.29
N ASP A 74 5.66 -10.60 -3.34
CA ASP A 74 5.21 -11.76 -4.11
C ASP A 74 6.01 -13.00 -3.67
N ASN A 75 5.37 -13.89 -2.94
CA ASN A 75 5.99 -15.10 -2.39
C ASN A 75 4.94 -16.21 -2.21
N PRO A 76 5.20 -17.46 -2.69
CA PRO A 76 4.31 -18.59 -2.48
C PRO A 76 3.93 -18.89 -1.01
N GLU A 77 4.75 -18.50 -0.04
CA GLU A 77 4.46 -18.66 1.40
C GLU A 77 3.41 -17.68 1.95
N LEU A 78 2.89 -16.77 1.10
CA LEU A 78 1.89 -15.75 1.45
C LEU A 78 0.51 -16.03 0.83
N GLU A 79 0.29 -17.25 0.33
CA GLU A 79 -0.99 -17.72 -0.20
C GLU A 79 -1.98 -18.12 0.90
#